data_AF-A0AAD8G6R5-F1
#
_entry.id   AF-A0AAD8G6R5-F1
#
_cell.length_a   1.000
_cell.length_b   1.000
_cell.length_c   1.000
_cell.angle_alpha   90.00
_cell.angle_beta   90.00
_cell.angle_gamma   90.00
#
_symmetry.space_group_name_H-M   'P 1'
#
loop_
_entity.id
_entity.type
_entity.pdbx_description
1 polymer ?
#
loop_
_entity_poly.entity_id
_entity_poly.type
_entity_poly.pdbx_seq_one_letter_code
_entity_poly.pdbx_strand_id
1 'polypeptide(L)'
;MFILFKVINAYITALVRRFNLEGDEKAFLIESFTMSKIWRGSYQILRKLDPSKYSLILGIINEHHHWTLTMSISMSAEDEDLSYCMQTNKLTNTNLVLRTFMRTKGCQVSRWSCETVSHPIQSDGTSCGVCVCKVCIQYSYYISFSMII
;
A
#
# COMPACT_ATOMS: atom_id res chain seq x y z
N MET A 1 1.91 -18.49 -15.03
CA MET A 1 2.42 -17.10 -15.11
C MET A 1 3.13 -16.71 -13.81
N PHE A 2 4.35 -17.22 -13.56
CA PHE A 2 5.11 -16.95 -12.32
C PHE A 2 6.04 -15.73 -12.40
N ILE A 3 6.37 -15.28 -13.62
CA ILE A 3 7.33 -14.19 -13.86
C ILE A 3 6.74 -12.83 -13.46
N LEU A 4 5.45 -12.60 -13.73
CA LEU A 4 4.79 -11.32 -13.48
C LEU A 4 4.83 -10.90 -12.00
N PHE A 5 4.66 -11.86 -11.09
CA PHE A 5 4.75 -11.61 -9.63
C PHE A 5 6.13 -11.10 -9.22
N LYS A 6 7.19 -11.73 -9.74
CA LYS A 6 8.57 -11.36 -9.40
C LYS A 6 8.93 -9.99 -9.95
N VAL A 7 8.47 -9.68 -11.17
CA VAL A 7 8.76 -8.38 -11.81
C VAL A 7 8.08 -7.24 -11.06
N ILE A 8 6.78 -7.36 -10.74
CA ILE A 8 6.04 -6.31 -10.02
C ILE A 8 6.61 -6.10 -8.62
N ASN A 9 6.84 -7.19 -7.85
CA ASN A 9 7.43 -7.07 -6.52
C ASN A 9 8.82 -6.43 -6.60
N ALA A 10 9.72 -6.92 -7.46
CA ALA A 10 11.07 -6.37 -7.59
C ALA A 10 11.07 -4.89 -7.98
N TYR A 11 10.18 -4.49 -8.89
CA TYR A 11 10.04 -3.10 -9.32
C TYR A 11 9.62 -2.19 -8.16
N ILE A 12 8.54 -2.54 -7.43
CA ILE A 12 8.06 -1.71 -6.32
C ILE A 12 9.06 -1.74 -5.15
N THR A 13 9.73 -2.87 -4.89
CA THR A 13 10.84 -2.92 -3.92
C THR A 13 11.95 -1.95 -4.28
N ALA A 14 12.32 -1.83 -5.56
CA ALA A 14 13.33 -0.87 -6.00
C ALA A 14 12.87 0.58 -5.76
N LEU A 15 11.59 0.90 -6.02
CA LEU A 15 11.01 2.21 -5.72
C LEU A 15 11.03 2.53 -4.22
N VAL A 16 10.60 1.60 -3.37
CA VAL A 16 10.61 1.79 -1.90
C VAL A 16 12.02 1.94 -1.37
N ARG A 17 12.99 1.19 -1.89
CA ARG A 17 14.41 1.35 -1.53
C ARG A 17 14.91 2.74 -1.88
N ARG A 18 14.57 3.23 -3.07
CA ARG A 18 14.94 4.58 -3.51
C ARG A 18 14.32 5.65 -2.59
N PHE A 19 13.03 5.57 -2.31
CA PHE A 19 12.33 6.46 -1.37
C PHE A 19 13.02 6.48 0.01
N ASN A 20 13.37 5.31 0.54
CA ASN A 20 14.01 5.19 1.85
C ASN A 20 15.47 5.71 1.88
N LEU A 21 16.14 5.77 0.73
CA LEU A 21 17.52 6.27 0.60
C LEU A 21 17.56 7.79 0.37
N GLU A 22 16.61 8.33 -0.39
CA GLU A 22 16.58 9.75 -0.79
C GLU A 22 15.84 10.64 0.23
N GLY A 23 14.91 10.09 1.02
CA GLY A 23 14.11 10.83 2.00
C GLY A 23 14.38 10.47 3.46
N ASP A 24 14.03 11.38 4.36
CA ASP A 24 14.06 11.15 5.82
C ASP A 24 12.97 10.18 6.27
N GLU A 25 11.83 10.23 5.60
CA GLU A 25 10.72 9.30 5.79
C GLU A 25 11.06 7.86 5.38
N LYS A 26 10.24 6.92 5.85
CA LYS A 26 10.39 5.49 5.55
C LYS A 26 9.09 4.88 5.05
N ALA A 27 9.22 4.12 3.98
CA ALA A 27 8.18 3.30 3.39
C ALA A 27 8.46 1.80 3.61
N PHE A 28 7.40 1.03 3.81
CA PHE A 28 7.43 -0.43 3.90
C PHE A 28 6.59 -1.07 2.80
N LEU A 29 7.12 -2.11 2.15
CA LEU A 29 6.38 -2.90 1.17
C LEU A 29 5.95 -4.24 1.76
N ILE A 30 4.65 -4.49 1.77
CA ILE A 30 4.06 -5.81 1.93
C ILE A 30 3.99 -6.45 0.54
N GLU A 31 4.96 -7.32 0.25
CA GLU A 31 5.03 -8.04 -1.02
C GLU A 31 3.77 -8.87 -1.31
N SER A 32 3.53 -9.14 -2.59
CA SER A 32 2.27 -9.74 -3.05
C SER A 32 1.86 -11.02 -2.35
N PHE A 33 2.81 -11.93 -2.08
CA PHE A 33 2.51 -13.20 -1.40
C PHE A 33 2.11 -13.00 0.06
N THR A 34 2.78 -12.09 0.76
CA THR A 34 2.48 -11.75 2.15
C THR A 34 1.13 -11.03 2.24
N MET A 35 0.89 -10.10 1.32
CA MET A 35 -0.37 -9.37 1.25
C MET A 35 -1.54 -10.30 0.92
N SER A 36 -1.38 -11.28 0.03
CA SER A 36 -2.41 -12.31 -0.22
C SER A 36 -2.76 -13.12 1.03
N LYS A 37 -1.79 -13.38 1.93
CA LYS A 37 -2.06 -14.06 3.20
C LYS A 37 -2.83 -13.16 4.16
N ILE A 38 -2.46 -11.88 4.25
CA ILE A 38 -3.19 -10.87 5.04
C ILE A 38 -4.63 -10.73 4.54
N TRP A 39 -4.81 -10.69 3.21
CA TRP A 39 -6.12 -10.65 2.56
C TRP A 39 -7.02 -11.85 2.92
N ARG A 40 -6.41 -13.01 3.15
CA ARG A 40 -7.09 -14.25 3.60
C ARG A 40 -7.23 -14.34 5.13
N GLY A 41 -6.95 -13.27 5.87
CA GLY A 41 -7.10 -13.21 7.33
C GLY A 41 -5.88 -13.63 8.14
N SER A 42 -4.73 -13.90 7.51
CA SER A 42 -3.49 -14.26 8.21
C SER A 42 -2.73 -13.04 8.72
N TYR A 43 -3.30 -12.30 9.67
CA TYR A 43 -2.75 -11.03 10.18
C TYR A 43 -1.46 -11.16 11.01
N GLN A 44 -1.15 -12.38 11.44
CA GLN A 44 0.01 -12.70 12.29
C GLN A 44 1.32 -12.86 11.51
N ILE A 45 1.31 -12.83 10.17
CA ILE A 45 2.51 -13.08 9.36
C ILE A 45 3.60 -12.00 9.49
N LEU A 46 3.21 -10.78 9.87
CA LEU A 46 4.11 -9.64 10.10
C LEU A 46 4.11 -9.23 11.58
N ARG A 47 4.29 -10.17 12.51
CA ARG A 47 4.29 -9.91 13.97
C ARG A 47 5.29 -8.83 14.41
N LYS A 48 6.44 -8.75 13.74
CA LYS A 48 7.51 -7.80 14.07
C LYS A 48 7.40 -6.45 13.35
N LEU A 49 6.41 -6.29 12.46
CA LEU A 49 6.19 -5.00 11.81
C LEU A 49 5.61 -4.03 12.82
N ASP A 50 6.27 -2.89 12.96
CA ASP A 50 5.79 -1.74 13.71
C ASP A 50 5.39 -0.65 12.69
N PRO A 51 4.08 -0.40 12.47
CA PRO A 51 3.62 0.57 11.50
C PRO A 51 4.04 2.00 11.79
N SER A 52 4.29 2.36 13.06
CA SER A 52 4.66 3.73 13.46
C SER A 52 6.01 4.18 12.90
N LYS A 53 6.85 3.24 12.47
CA LYS A 53 8.17 3.51 11.88
C LYS A 53 8.12 3.93 10.42
N TYR A 54 6.94 3.91 9.79
CA TYR A 54 6.79 4.14 8.37
C TYR A 54 5.69 5.18 8.11
N SER A 55 6.01 6.22 7.35
CA SER A 55 5.01 7.17 6.86
C SER A 55 4.12 6.54 5.78
N LEU A 56 4.65 5.53 5.08
CA LEU A 56 3.98 4.86 3.98
C LEU A 56 4.08 3.33 4.09
N ILE A 57 2.94 2.64 4.03
CA ILE A 57 2.89 1.17 3.92
C ILE A 57 2.17 0.80 2.62
N LEU A 58 2.89 0.17 1.72
CA LEU A 58 2.39 -0.31 0.44
C LEU A 58 2.04 -1.80 0.54
N GLY A 59 0.96 -2.21 -0.11
CA GLY A 59 0.55 -3.60 -0.24
C GLY A 59 0.14 -3.91 -1.67
N ILE A 60 0.61 -5.03 -2.20
CA ILE A 60 0.25 -5.47 -3.56
C ILE A 60 -0.69 -6.67 -3.44
N ILE A 61 -1.92 -6.56 -3.91
CA ILE A 61 -2.87 -7.67 -3.90
C ILE A 61 -2.95 -8.25 -5.30
N ASN A 62 -2.91 -9.58 -5.39
CA ASN A 62 -3.35 -10.31 -6.57
C ASN A 62 -4.54 -11.19 -6.19
N GLU A 63 -5.70 -10.86 -6.73
CA GLU A 63 -6.93 -11.62 -6.54
C GLU A 63 -7.53 -11.94 -7.91
N HIS A 64 -7.79 -13.22 -8.20
CA HIS A 64 -8.33 -13.68 -9.48
C HIS A 64 -7.60 -13.15 -10.74
N HIS A 65 -6.27 -13.10 -10.70
CA HIS A 65 -5.42 -12.55 -11.77
C HIS A 65 -5.54 -11.03 -11.98
N HIS A 66 -6.21 -10.32 -11.08
CA HIS A 66 -6.28 -8.88 -11.06
C HIS A 66 -5.34 -8.30 -10.01
N TRP A 67 -4.48 -7.38 -10.44
CA TRP A 67 -3.53 -6.69 -9.57
C TRP A 67 -4.14 -5.41 -9.02
N THR A 68 -4.04 -5.23 -7.70
CA THR A 68 -4.54 -4.07 -6.97
C THR A 68 -3.42 -3.54 -6.07
N LEU A 69 -3.23 -2.22 -6.07
CA LEU A 69 -2.35 -1.54 -5.13
C LEU A 69 -3.17 -1.07 -3.93
N THR A 70 -2.65 -1.27 -2.73
CA THR A 70 -3.17 -0.67 -1.50
C THR A 70 -2.07 0.16 -0.86
N MET A 71 -2.39 1.35 -0.39
CA MET A 71 -1.43 2.22 0.29
C MET A 71 -2.04 2.71 1.60
N SER A 72 -1.28 2.67 2.67
CA SER A 72 -1.62 3.29 3.95
C SER A 72 -0.64 4.43 4.16
N ILE A 73 -1.16 5.65 4.24
CA ILE A 73 -0.37 6.85 4.52
C ILE A 73 -0.69 7.28 5.95
N SER A 74 0.32 7.45 6.79
CA SER A 74 0.16 8.12 8.08
C SER A 74 0.41 9.61 7.86
N MET A 75 -0.55 10.47 8.22
CA MET A 75 -0.25 11.90 8.34
C MET A 75 0.48 12.15 9.66
N SER A 76 1.18 13.30 9.76
CA SER A 76 2.20 13.62 10.76
C SER A 76 1.79 13.39 12.23
N ALA A 77 2.78 13.47 13.14
CA ALA A 77 2.62 13.28 14.58
C ALA A 77 1.64 14.26 15.28
N GLU A 78 1.19 15.33 14.61
CA GLU A 78 0.17 16.24 15.13
C GLU A 78 -1.27 15.74 14.84
N ASP A 79 -1.41 14.88 13.83
CA ASP A 79 -2.65 14.21 13.39
C ASP A 79 -2.50 12.69 13.53
N GLU A 80 -1.94 12.22 14.66
CA GLU A 80 -1.64 10.80 14.97
C GLU A 80 -2.80 9.80 14.75
N ASP A 81 -4.02 10.31 14.56
CA ASP A 81 -5.25 9.56 14.35
C ASP A 81 -5.74 9.48 12.89
N LEU A 82 -5.19 10.25 11.95
CA LEU A 82 -5.69 10.31 10.57
C LEU A 82 -4.74 9.58 9.60
N SER A 83 -5.16 8.39 9.17
CA SER A 83 -4.50 7.63 8.10
C SER A 83 -5.45 7.42 6.92
N TYR A 84 -4.89 7.54 5.71
CA TYR A 84 -5.60 7.29 4.47
C TYR A 84 -5.22 5.92 3.93
N CYS A 85 -6.25 5.09 3.69
CA CYS A 85 -6.13 3.88 2.91
C CYS A 85 -6.52 4.17 1.45
N MET A 86 -5.59 4.01 0.53
CA MET A 86 -5.78 4.26 -0.89
C MET A 86 -5.78 2.95 -1.67
N GLN A 87 -6.69 2.80 -2.64
CA GLN A 87 -6.75 1.61 -3.48
C GLN A 87 -7.42 1.84 -4.83
N THR A 88 -7.26 0.89 -5.76
CA THR A 88 -7.68 1.07 -7.16
C THR A 88 -9.10 0.60 -7.48
N ASN A 89 -9.63 -0.49 -6.88
CA ASN A 89 -10.91 -1.09 -7.35
C ASN A 89 -11.92 -1.65 -6.30
N LYS A 90 -11.61 -1.88 -5.01
CA LYS A 90 -12.54 -2.55 -4.03
C LYS A 90 -12.58 -2.00 -2.59
N LEU A 91 -13.25 -0.86 -2.38
CA LEU A 91 -13.06 -0.01 -1.19
C LEU A 91 -13.37 -0.70 0.15
N THR A 92 -14.49 -1.42 0.22
CA THR A 92 -15.04 -1.95 1.48
C THR A 92 -14.19 -3.07 2.07
N ASN A 93 -13.78 -4.04 1.25
CA ASN A 93 -12.97 -5.17 1.71
C ASN A 93 -11.55 -4.74 2.09
N THR A 94 -10.96 -3.85 1.29
CA THR A 94 -9.61 -3.33 1.54
C THR A 94 -9.53 -2.57 2.85
N ASN A 95 -10.50 -1.69 3.11
CA ASN A 95 -10.59 -0.95 4.38
C ASN A 95 -10.69 -1.92 5.57
N LEU A 96 -11.58 -2.92 5.49
CA LEU A 96 -11.75 -3.89 6.56
C LEU A 96 -10.47 -4.70 6.83
N VAL A 97 -9.83 -5.22 5.79
CA VAL A 97 -8.61 -6.03 5.91
C VAL A 97 -7.47 -5.21 6.51
N LEU A 98 -7.24 -3.99 6.00
CA LEU A 98 -6.17 -3.13 6.48
C LEU A 98 -6.43 -2.64 7.90
N ARG A 99 -7.63 -2.17 8.23
CA ARG A 99 -7.96 -1.79 9.62
C ARG A 99 -7.82 -2.95 10.58
N THR A 100 -8.26 -4.15 10.19
CA THR A 100 -8.10 -5.35 11.02
C THR A 100 -6.62 -5.67 11.21
N PHE A 101 -5.83 -5.67 10.14
CA PHE A 101 -4.39 -5.87 10.21
C PHE A 101 -3.72 -4.84 11.14
N MET A 102 -4.02 -3.56 10.98
CA MET A 102 -3.41 -2.48 11.76
C MET A 102 -3.82 -2.50 13.23
N ARG A 103 -5.07 -2.89 13.55
CA ARG A 103 -5.47 -3.19 14.94
C ARG A 103 -4.62 -4.30 15.57
N THR A 104 -4.25 -5.33 14.80
CA THR A 104 -3.33 -6.38 15.31
C THR A 104 -1.92 -5.87 15.60
N LYS A 105 -1.59 -4.65 15.15
CA LYS A 105 -0.33 -3.95 15.43
C LYS A 105 -0.46 -2.88 16.51
N GLY A 106 -1.66 -2.72 17.11
CA GLY A 106 -1.90 -1.73 18.15
C GLY A 106 -2.26 -0.33 17.63
N CYS A 107 -2.47 -0.15 16.32
CA CYS A 107 -2.87 1.15 15.77
C CYS A 107 -4.33 1.48 16.12
N GLN A 108 -4.58 2.74 16.48
CA GLN A 108 -5.94 3.29 16.56
C GLN A 108 -6.43 3.62 15.15
N VAL A 109 -7.47 2.93 14.71
CA VAL A 109 -7.97 3.01 13.31
C VAL A 109 -9.42 3.53 13.22
N SER A 110 -9.95 4.10 14.30
CA SER A 110 -11.33 4.59 14.37
C SER A 110 -11.58 5.71 13.36
N ARG A 111 -10.62 6.63 13.22
CA ARG A 111 -10.67 7.83 12.39
C ARG A 111 -10.09 7.68 10.97
N TRP A 112 -9.56 6.50 10.63
CA TRP A 112 -8.96 6.28 9.31
C TRP A 112 -9.98 6.43 8.18
N SER A 113 -9.64 7.12 7.11
CA SER A 113 -10.46 7.16 5.89
C SER A 113 -9.93 6.14 4.88
N CYS A 114 -10.80 5.68 3.97
CA CYS A 114 -10.38 4.88 2.84
C CYS A 114 -10.96 5.49 1.57
N GLU A 115 -10.11 5.75 0.60
CA GLU A 115 -10.44 6.42 -0.63
C GLU A 115 -9.95 5.62 -1.83
N THR A 116 -10.70 5.70 -2.93
CA THR A 116 -10.21 5.22 -4.22
C THR A 116 -9.39 6.34 -4.83
N VAL A 117 -8.16 6.02 -5.16
CA VAL A 117 -7.26 6.94 -5.84
C VAL A 117 -7.74 7.16 -7.27
N SER A 118 -7.81 8.42 -7.70
CA SER A 118 -8.05 8.72 -9.11
C SER A 118 -6.84 8.28 -9.93
N HIS A 119 -7.05 7.36 -10.86
CA HIS A 119 -6.04 6.89 -11.78
C HIS A 119 -6.68 6.53 -13.13
N PRO A 120 -5.89 6.47 -14.22
CA PRO A 120 -6.39 5.98 -15.50
C PRO A 120 -7.02 4.59 -15.33
N ILE A 121 -8.24 4.43 -15.83
CA ILE A 121 -8.95 3.16 -15.83
C ILE A 121 -8.33 2.28 -16.92
N GLN A 122 -8.02 1.04 -16.56
CA GLN A 122 -7.51 0.07 -17.50
C GLN A 122 -8.58 -0.28 -18.55
N SER A 123 -8.21 -0.24 -19.83
CA SER A 123 -9.11 -0.56 -20.95
C SER A 123 -9.03 -2.02 -21.42
N ASP A 124 -8.08 -2.80 -20.91
CA ASP A 124 -7.81 -4.19 -21.29
C ASP A 124 -7.83 -5.14 -20.07
N GLY A 125 -7.58 -6.44 -20.28
CA GLY A 125 -7.51 -7.44 -19.20
C GLY A 125 -6.10 -7.78 -18.69
N THR A 126 -5.05 -7.19 -19.23
CA THR A 126 -3.65 -7.63 -19.02
C THR A 126 -2.72 -6.58 -18.40
N SER A 127 -3.10 -5.30 -18.44
CA SER A 127 -2.31 -4.16 -18.02
C SER A 127 -2.43 -3.82 -16.53
N CYS A 128 -3.23 -4.54 -15.74
CA CYS A 128 -3.45 -4.25 -14.32
C CYS A 128 -2.14 -4.17 -13.51
N GLY A 129 -1.18 -5.03 -13.79
CA GLY A 129 0.15 -5.00 -13.16
C GLY A 129 0.97 -3.76 -13.52
N VAL A 130 0.88 -3.29 -14.76
CA VAL A 130 1.54 -2.05 -15.22
C VAL A 130 0.86 -0.82 -14.60
N CYS A 131 -0.48 -0.82 -14.52
CA CYS A 131 -1.24 0.22 -13.86
C CYS A 131 -0.83 0.37 -12.38
N VAL A 132 -0.69 -0.75 -11.65
CA VAL A 132 -0.19 -0.75 -10.27
C VAL A 132 1.18 -0.07 -10.16
N CYS A 133 2.11 -0.39 -11.06
CA CYS A 133 3.43 0.23 -11.06
C CYS A 133 3.36 1.74 -11.32
N LYS A 134 2.57 2.18 -12.30
CA LYS A 134 2.41 3.61 -12.63
C LYS A 134 1.78 4.42 -11.50
N VAL A 135 0.73 3.90 -10.88
CA VAL A 135 0.06 4.56 -9.74
C VAL A 135 1.01 4.67 -8.56
N CYS A 136 1.81 3.63 -8.28
CA CYS A 136 2.81 3.67 -7.21
C CYS A 136 3.84 4.80 -7.43
N ILE A 137 4.31 5.00 -8.67
CA ILE A 137 5.23 6.08 -9.01
C ILE A 137 4.57 7.44 -8.78
N GLN A 138 3.37 7.65 -9.33
CA GLN A 138 2.65 8.93 -9.22
C GLN A 138 2.45 9.34 -7.75
N TYR A 139 2.10 8.40 -6.88
CA TYR A 139 1.90 8.68 -5.46
C TYR A 139 3.20 8.83 -4.67
N SER A 140 4.28 8.15 -5.07
CA SER A 140 5.59 8.38 -4.48
C SER A 140 6.06 9.83 -4.65
N TYR A 141 5.80 10.44 -5.82
CA TYR A 141 6.08 11.86 -6.06
C TYR A 141 5.13 12.80 -5.30
N TYR A 142 3.86 12.44 -5.17
CA TYR A 142 2.86 13.28 -4.50
C TYR A 142 3.15 13.40 -2.99
N ILE A 143 3.53 12.29 -2.34
CA ILE A 143 3.92 12.28 -0.92
C ILE A 143 5.17 13.16 -0.70
N SER A 144 6.17 13.09 -1.60
CA SER A 144 7.35 13.95 -1.52
C SER A 144 7.06 15.44 -1.72
N PHE A 145 6.00 15.82 -2.45
CA PHE A 145 5.65 17.22 -2.73
C PHE A 145 4.67 17.83 -1.72
N SER A 146 3.74 17.05 -1.17
CA SER A 146 2.73 17.53 -0.22
C SER A 146 3.25 17.76 1.20
N MET A 147 4.50 17.40 1.50
CA MET A 147 5.18 17.72 2.78
C MET A 147 6.06 18.99 2.72
N ILE A 148 6.04 19.73 1.60
CA ILE A 148 6.82 20.97 1.39
C ILE A 148 5.93 22.24 1.46
N ILE A 149 4.63 22.10 1.74
CA ILE A 149 3.69 23.23 1.92
C ILE A 149 3.12 23.18 3.32
#